data_AF-A0A1H7XPY4-F1
#
_entry.id   AF-A0A1H7XPY4-F1
#
_cell.length_a   1.000
_cell.length_b   1.000
_cell.length_c   1.000
_cell.angle_alpha   90.00
_cell.angle_beta   90.00
_cell.angle_gamma   90.00
#
_symmetry.space_group_name_H-M   'P 1'
#
loop_
_entity.id
_entity.type
_entity.pdbx_description
1 polymer ?
#
loop_
_entity_poly.entity_id
_entity_poly.type
_entity_poly.pdbx_seq_one_letter_code
_entity_poly.pdbx_strand_id
1 'polypeptide(L)'
;MLRAMNLAMEDYLPWDQKVPAEASPLQQCLHRRESYEVAAAPGPEGIVFVTIIPDASACDIGGPPVLGIGATYAIDVRGWRILSVQQ
;
A
#
# COMPACT_ATOMS: atom_id res chain seq x y z
N MET A 1 -2.64 -5.15 14.70
CA MET A 1 -2.13 -5.11 13.31
C MET A 1 -3.02 -4.30 12.37
N LEU A 2 -4.35 -4.44 12.41
CA LEU A 2 -5.27 -3.66 11.56
C LEU A 2 -5.00 -2.14 11.53
N ARG A 3 -4.77 -1.51 12.68
CA ARG A 3 -4.44 -0.08 12.73
C ARG A 3 -3.14 0.29 12.00
N ALA A 4 -2.12 -0.58 12.03
CA ALA A 4 -0.88 -0.35 11.29
C ALA A 4 -1.10 -0.48 9.78
N MET A 5 -1.92 -1.46 9.35
CA MET A 5 -2.33 -1.60 7.95
C MET A 5 -3.09 -0.37 7.46
N ASN A 6 -4.04 0.13 8.25
CA ASN A 6 -4.78 1.35 7.92
C ASN A 6 -3.87 2.58 7.86
N LEU A 7 -2.89 2.70 8.77
CA LEU A 7 -1.92 3.80 8.75
C LEU A 7 -1.04 3.77 7.49
N ALA A 8 -0.53 2.59 7.12
CA ALA A 8 0.24 2.43 5.88
C ALA A 8 -0.60 2.74 4.64
N MET A 9 -1.85 2.26 4.58
CA MET A 9 -2.74 2.50 3.44
C MET A 9 -3.17 3.97 3.34
N GLU A 10 -3.32 4.66 4.47
CA GLU A 10 -3.60 6.11 4.48
C GLU A 10 -2.43 6.94 3.94
N ASP A 11 -1.19 6.53 4.22
CA ASP A 11 0.00 7.18 3.67
C ASP A 11 0.23 6.83 2.18
N TYR A 12 0.05 5.56 1.81
CA TYR A 12 0.30 5.06 0.46
C TYR A 12 -0.75 5.54 -0.56
N LEU A 13 -2.03 5.48 -0.20
CA LEU A 13 -3.16 5.82 -1.08
C LEU A 13 -4.29 6.52 -0.29
N PRO A 14 -4.12 7.80 0.11
CA PRO A 14 -5.12 8.57 0.86
C PRO A 14 -6.52 8.54 0.20
N TRP A 15 -7.59 8.59 1.00
CA TRP A 15 -8.96 8.55 0.46
C TRP A 15 -9.32 9.75 -0.42
N ASP A 16 -8.66 10.88 -0.22
CA ASP A 16 -8.85 12.12 -0.98
C ASP A 16 -7.85 12.27 -2.13
N GLN A 17 -7.02 11.25 -2.39
CA GLN A 17 -6.09 11.25 -3.51
C GLN A 17 -6.85 11.32 -4.84
N LYS A 18 -6.64 12.40 -5.57
CA LYS A 18 -7.25 12.61 -6.88
C LYS A 18 -6.53 11.81 -7.94
N VAL A 19 -7.30 11.09 -8.75
CA VAL A 19 -6.81 10.45 -9.97
C VAL A 19 -6.57 11.53 -11.03
N PRO A 20 -5.42 11.55 -11.72
CA PRO A 20 -5.19 12.46 -12.84
C PRO A 20 -6.27 12.32 -13.91
N ALA A 21 -6.67 13.43 -14.54
CA ALA A 21 -7.76 13.41 -15.55
C ALA A 21 -7.41 12.58 -16.79
N GLU A 22 -6.12 12.55 -17.11
CA GLU A 22 -5.50 11.80 -18.20
C GLU A 22 -5.04 10.38 -17.81
N ALA A 23 -5.42 9.89 -16.63
CA ALA A 23 -5.04 8.55 -16.19
C ALA A 23 -5.60 7.46 -17.13
N SER A 24 -4.72 6.55 -17.55
CA SER A 24 -5.12 5.34 -18.28
C SER A 24 -6.06 4.47 -17.44
N PRO A 25 -6.84 3.55 -18.05
CA PRO A 25 -7.72 2.64 -17.31
C PRO A 25 -6.98 1.84 -16.21
N LEU A 26 -5.75 1.42 -16.47
CA LEU A 26 -4.92 0.74 -15.48
C LEU A 26 -4.57 1.66 -14.30
N GLN A 27 -4.18 2.90 -14.56
CA GLN A 27 -3.90 3.87 -13.50
C GLN A 27 -5.16 4.20 -12.69
N GLN A 28 -6.31 4.34 -13.34
CA GLN A 28 -7.59 4.53 -12.65
C GLN A 28 -7.92 3.35 -11.72
N CYS A 29 -7.64 2.12 -12.17
CA CYS A 29 -7.82 0.94 -11.35
C CYS A 29 -6.88 0.93 -10.14
N LEU A 30 -5.58 1.14 -10.37
CA LEU A 30 -4.56 1.18 -9.32
C LEU A 30 -4.73 2.36 -8.35
N HIS A 31 -5.59 3.33 -8.64
CA HIS A 31 -5.96 4.36 -7.67
C HIS A 31 -7.03 3.93 -6.67
N ARG A 32 -7.47 2.67 -6.70
CA ARG A 32 -8.45 2.11 -5.77
C ARG A 32 -7.77 1.26 -4.70
N ARG A 33 -8.15 1.44 -3.44
CA ARG A 33 -7.58 0.66 -2.33
C ARG A 33 -7.87 -0.84 -2.46
N GLU A 34 -9.00 -1.21 -3.05
CA GLU A 34 -9.34 -2.62 -3.31
C GLU A 34 -8.43 -3.29 -4.35
N SER A 35 -7.59 -2.54 -5.06
CA SER A 35 -6.62 -3.09 -6.02
C SER A 35 -5.33 -3.56 -5.37
N TYR A 36 -5.28 -3.59 -4.04
CA TYR A 36 -4.09 -3.96 -3.27
C TYR A 36 -4.40 -4.99 -2.19
N GLU A 37 -3.47 -5.92 -2.02
CA GLU A 37 -3.38 -6.73 -0.82
C GLU A 37 -2.51 -6.02 0.21
N VAL A 38 -2.94 -6.06 1.47
CA VAL A 38 -2.21 -5.48 2.60
C VAL A 38 -1.96 -6.55 3.64
N ALA A 39 -0.69 -6.81 3.90
CA ALA A 39 -0.25 -7.79 4.90
C ALA A 39 0.57 -7.12 5.99
N ALA A 40 0.47 -7.61 7.22
CA ALA A 40 1.25 -7.14 8.34
C ALA A 40 1.95 -8.28 9.07
N ALA A 41 3.20 -8.06 9.46
CA ALA A 41 4.00 -9.00 10.24
C ALA A 41 4.64 -8.28 11.45
N PRO A 42 4.73 -8.94 12.62
CA PRO A 42 5.39 -8.35 13.78
C PRO A 42 6.91 -8.29 13.55
N GLY A 43 7.51 -7.17 13.96
CA GLY A 43 8.95 -6.96 14.00
C GLY A 43 9.46 -6.81 15.43
N PRO A 44 10.77 -6.55 15.60
CA PRO A 44 11.37 -6.33 16.90
C PRO A 44 10.88 -5.03 17.55
N GLU A 45 11.02 -4.92 18.87
CA GLU A 45 10.88 -3.66 19.62
C GLU A 45 9.54 -2.90 19.47
N GLY A 46 8.46 -3.59 19.10
CA GLY A 46 7.17 -2.94 18.86
C GLY A 46 7.07 -2.30 17.47
N ILE A 47 7.88 -2.77 16.52
CA ILE A 47 7.74 -2.48 15.11
C ILE A 47 6.75 -3.47 14.48
N VAL A 48 5.93 -3.00 13.56
CA VAL A 48 5.14 -3.83 12.64
C VAL A 48 5.58 -3.49 11.23
N PHE A 49 5.91 -4.51 10.45
CA PHE A 49 6.12 -4.38 9.02
C PHE A 49 4.78 -4.51 8.30
N VAL A 50 4.48 -3.59 7.39
CA VAL A 50 3.30 -3.65 6.54
C VAL A 50 3.74 -3.64 5.09
N THR A 51 3.26 -4.61 4.31
CA THR A 51 3.53 -4.71 2.89
C THR A 51 2.23 -4.50 2.12
N ILE A 52 2.28 -3.60 1.14
CA ILE A 52 1.19 -3.30 0.21
C ILE A 52 1.67 -3.74 -1.17
N ILE A 53 0.93 -4.63 -1.82
CA ILE A 53 1.23 -5.11 -3.18
C ILE A 53 -0.04 -5.09 -4.03
N PRO A 54 0.05 -4.84 -5.35
CA PRO A 54 -1.10 -4.95 -6.23
C PRO A 54 -1.70 -6.36 -6.20
N ASP A 55 -3.01 -6.42 -6.10
CA ASP A 55 -3.75 -7.66 -6.40
C ASP A 55 -3.76 -7.85 -7.92
N ALA A 56 -3.05 -8.89 -8.37
CA ALA A 56 -2.92 -9.21 -9.79
C ALA A 56 -4.27 -9.49 -10.48
N SER A 57 -5.29 -9.90 -9.71
CA SER A 57 -6.64 -10.19 -10.20
C SER A 57 -7.56 -8.96 -10.25
N ALA A 58 -7.24 -7.89 -9.52
CA ALA A 58 -8.14 -6.74 -9.37
C ALA A 58 -8.13 -5.76 -10.56
N CYS A 59 -7.01 -5.66 -11.28
CA CYS A 59 -6.83 -4.69 -12.36
C CYS A 59 -6.55 -5.30 -13.74
N ASP A 60 -6.84 -6.59 -13.93
CA ASP A 60 -6.42 -7.33 -15.14
C ASP A 60 -4.96 -7.01 -15.50
N ILE A 61 -4.07 -7.14 -14.50
CA ILE A 61 -2.64 -6.93 -14.67
C ILE A 61 -2.10 -8.17 -15.43
N GLY A 62 -2.57 -8.40 -16.65
CA GLY A 62 -2.28 -9.53 -17.51
C GLY A 62 -0.92 -9.43 -18.20
N GLY A 63 0.05 -8.78 -17.57
CA GLY A 63 1.38 -8.50 -18.10
C GLY A 63 2.50 -8.80 -17.10
N PRO A 64 3.76 -8.48 -17.45
CA PRO A 64 4.88 -8.56 -16.52
C PRO A 64 4.56 -7.81 -15.22
N PRO A 65 5.09 -8.24 -14.05
CA PRO A 65 4.87 -7.54 -12.79
C PRO A 65 5.17 -6.05 -12.97
N VAL A 66 4.22 -5.20 -12.55
CA VAL A 66 4.41 -3.76 -12.62
C VAL A 66 5.43 -3.38 -11.55
N LEU A 67 6.69 -3.28 -11.96
CA LEU A 67 7.80 -2.92 -11.08
C LEU A 67 7.58 -1.51 -10.54
N GLY A 68 7.89 -1.30 -9.25
CA GLY A 68 7.75 0.00 -8.59
C GLY A 68 6.33 0.33 -8.13
N ILE A 69 5.43 -0.66 -8.03
CA ILE A 69 4.11 -0.48 -7.41
C ILE A 69 4.02 -1.31 -6.14
N GLY A 70 3.49 -0.69 -5.09
CA GLY A 70 3.48 -1.23 -3.74
C GLY A 70 4.50 -0.53 -2.86
N ALA A 71 4.55 -0.96 -1.61
CA ALA A 71 5.50 -0.44 -0.63
C ALA A 71 5.61 -1.37 0.58
N THR A 72 6.76 -1.35 1.23
CA THR A 72 6.95 -1.91 2.58
C THR A 72 7.21 -0.79 3.57
N TYR A 73 6.43 -0.80 4.65
CA TYR A 73 6.47 0.14 5.76
C TYR A 73 7.04 -0.53 7.00
N ALA A 74 7.84 0.22 7.77
CA ALA A 74 8.12 -0.09 9.17
C ALA A 74 7.37 0.90 10.07
N ILE A 75 6.52 0.40 10.96
CA ILE A 75 5.65 1.22 11.82
C ILE A 75 5.96 0.95 13.28
N ASP A 76 6.28 1.99 14.04
CA ASP A 76 6.35 1.95 15.50
C ASP A 76 4.92 2.00 16.06
N VAL A 77 4.43 0.90 16.65
CA VAL A 77 3.06 0.82 17.18
C VAL A 77 2.92 1.31 18.62
N ARG A 78 4.02 1.70 19.26
CA ARG A 78 3.97 2.39 20.57
C ARG A 78 3.71 3.87 20.37
N GLY A 79 4.44 4.48 19.44
CA GLY A 79 4.29 5.88 19.04
C GLY A 79 3.28 6.14 17.92
N TRP A 80 2.81 5.09 17.24
CA TRP A 80 1.96 5.16 16.03
C TRP A 80 2.54 6.04 14.93
N ARG A 81 3.81 5.81 14.58
CA ARG A 81 4.54 6.56 13.55
C ARG A 81 5.15 5.65 12.50
N ILE A 82 5.19 6.13 11.26
CA ILE A 82 5.94 5.50 10.18
C ILE A 82 7.42 5.82 10.38
N LEU A 83 8.27 4.79 10.42
CA LEU A 83 9.72 4.92 10.57
C LEU A 83 10.42 4.93 9.22
N SER A 84 9.95 4.12 8.27
CA SER A 84 10.49 4.05 6.91
C SER A 84 9.46 3.54 5.92
N VAL A 85 9.66 3.91 4.65
CA VAL A 85 8.93 3.42 3.48
C VAL A 85 9.95 2.97 2.44
N GLN A 86 9.74 1.80 1.85
CA GLN A 86 10.52 1.27 0.74
C GLN A 86 9.57 0.94 -0.41
N GLN A 87 9.85 1.49 -1.60
CA GLN A 87 9.09 1.30 -2.85
C GLN A 87 9.92 0.55 -3.89
#